data_AF-W0AGB3-F1
#
_entry.id   AF-W0AGB3-F1
#
_cell.length_a   1.000
_cell.length_b   1.000
_cell.length_c   1.000
_cell.angle_alpha   90.00
_cell.angle_beta   90.00
_cell.angle_gamma   90.00
#
_symmetry.space_group_name_H-M   'P 1'
#
loop_
_entity.id
_entity.type
_entity.pdbx_description
1 polymer ?
#
loop_
_entity_poly.entity_id
_entity_poly.type
_entity_poly.pdbx_seq_one_letter_code
_entity_poly.pdbx_strand_id
1 'polypeptide(L)'
;MAWMFASGHAVDIVLAVILVELGWLVGRAKWTLADAVMRLAPGVLMLIALRAALTGLDWRWIALPLIVSFPVHLADLARRTRAK
;
A
#
# COMPACT_ATOMS: atom_id res chain seq x y z
N MET A 1 -21.41 9.12 -6.99
CA MET A 1 -20.30 9.31 -6.02
C MET A 1 -20.32 8.26 -4.92
N ALA A 2 -21.35 8.20 -4.06
CA ALA A 2 -21.38 7.28 -2.91
C ALA A 2 -21.23 5.78 -3.26
N TRP A 3 -21.74 5.35 -4.41
CA TRP A 3 -21.66 3.94 -4.84
C TRP A 3 -20.22 3.44 -5.03
N MET A 4 -19.27 4.30 -5.47
CA MET A 4 -17.86 3.93 -5.67
C MET A 4 -17.14 3.68 -4.34
N PHE A 5 -17.59 4.36 -3.27
CA PHE A 5 -17.08 4.16 -1.93
C PHE A 5 -17.72 2.93 -1.29
N ALA A 6 -19.04 2.76 -1.44
CA ALA A 6 -19.77 1.59 -0.93
C ALA A 6 -19.30 0.26 -1.56
N SER A 7 -18.87 0.29 -2.83
CA SER A 7 -18.36 -0.88 -3.53
C SER A 7 -16.85 -1.09 -3.37
N GLY A 8 -16.14 -0.17 -2.71
CA GLY A 8 -14.67 -0.21 -2.57
C GLY A 8 -13.87 0.11 -3.85
N HIS A 9 -14.53 0.39 -4.98
CA HIS A 9 -13.86 0.64 -6.27
C HIS A 9 -12.98 1.89 -6.27
N ALA A 10 -13.29 2.88 -5.44
CA ALA A 10 -12.42 4.04 -5.25
C ALA A 10 -11.01 3.63 -4.80
N VAL A 11 -10.90 2.59 -3.96
CA VAL A 11 -9.63 2.08 -3.48
C VAL A 11 -8.89 1.31 -4.58
N ASP A 12 -9.62 0.54 -5.38
CA ASP A 12 -9.06 -0.23 -6.51
C ASP A 12 -8.39 0.72 -7.54
N ILE A 13 -8.97 1.91 -7.77
CA ILE A 13 -8.38 2.95 -8.62
C ILE A 13 -7.06 3.46 -8.04
N VAL A 14 -7.02 3.76 -6.73
CA VAL A 14 -5.80 4.25 -6.08
C VAL A 14 -4.71 3.17 -6.08
N LEU A 15 -5.08 1.89 -5.87
CA LEU A 15 -4.14 0.77 -5.99
C LEU A 15 -3.57 0.66 -7.41
N ALA A 16 -4.39 0.86 -8.45
CA ALA A 16 -3.92 0.89 -9.83
C ALA A 16 -2.92 2.03 -10.07
N VAL A 17 -3.16 3.22 -9.50
CA VAL A 17 -2.20 4.35 -9.58
C VAL A 17 -0.87 4.00 -8.90
N ILE A 18 -0.90 3.34 -7.74
CA ILE A 18 0.33 2.89 -7.06
C ILE A 18 1.10 1.85 -7.90
N LEU A 19 0.40 0.95 -8.60
CA LEU A 19 1.06 0.01 -9.51
C LEU A 19 1.74 0.73 -10.68
N VAL A 20 1.11 1.77 -11.22
CA VAL A 20 1.72 2.63 -12.25
C VAL A 20 2.93 3.37 -11.69
N GLU A 21 2.83 3.91 -10.47
CA GLU A 21 3.95 4.55 -9.79
C GLU A 21 5.13 3.59 -9.56
N LEU A 22 4.85 2.36 -9.13
CA LEU A 22 5.87 1.31 -8.99
C LEU A 22 6.58 1.04 -10.33
N GLY A 23 5.82 0.89 -11.41
CA GLY A 23 6.37 0.71 -12.75
C GLY A 23 7.22 1.91 -13.20
N TRP A 24 6.79 3.13 -12.86
CA TRP A 24 7.55 4.34 -13.13
C TRP A 24 8.87 4.39 -12.33
N LEU A 25 8.84 4.08 -11.03
CA LEU A 25 10.03 4.09 -10.18
C LEU A 25 11.09 3.07 -10.64
N VAL A 26 10.65 1.87 -11.01
CA VAL A 26 11.56 0.81 -11.48
C VAL A 26 12.05 1.11 -12.90
N GLY A 27 11.16 1.54 -13.81
CA GLY A 27 11.49 1.72 -15.22
C GLY A 27 12.19 3.04 -15.56
N ARG A 28 11.78 4.15 -14.95
CA ARG A 28 12.29 5.50 -15.26
C ARG A 28 13.24 6.02 -14.19
N ALA A 29 12.93 5.81 -12.91
CA ALA A 29 13.77 6.32 -11.83
C ALA A 29 14.96 5.39 -11.50
N LYS A 30 15.05 4.20 -12.13
CA LYS A 30 16.09 3.18 -11.91
C LYS A 30 16.21 2.71 -10.45
N TRP A 31 15.10 2.73 -9.72
CA TRP A 31 15.07 2.17 -8.37
C TRP A 31 15.13 0.65 -8.45
N THR A 32 15.74 0.01 -7.45
CA THR A 32 15.59 -1.44 -7.33
C THR A 32 14.12 -1.75 -7.00
N LEU A 33 13.61 -2.87 -7.52
CA LEU A 33 12.25 -3.30 -7.21
C LEU A 33 12.02 -3.44 -5.70
N ALA A 34 13.03 -3.91 -4.97
CA ALA A 34 12.98 -4.05 -3.52
C ALA A 34 12.80 -2.71 -2.80
N ASP A 35 13.52 -1.66 -3.22
CA ASP A 35 13.42 -0.33 -2.62
C ASP A 35 12.08 0.34 -2.91
N ALA A 36 11.61 0.22 -4.15
CA ALA A 36 10.31 0.76 -4.55
C ALA A 36 9.16 0.06 -3.81
N VAL A 37 9.21 -1.28 -3.71
CA VAL A 37 8.21 -2.05 -2.97
C VAL A 37 8.23 -1.74 -1.48
N MET A 38 9.40 -1.64 -0.83
CA MET A 38 9.47 -1.30 0.59
C MET A 38 8.90 0.08 0.91
N ARG A 39 9.03 1.02 -0.03
CA ARG A 39 8.50 2.37 0.11
C ARG A 39 6.98 2.45 -0.10
N LEU A 40 6.44 1.65 -1.00
CA LEU A 40 5.01 1.66 -1.38
C LEU A 40 4.18 0.66 -0.57
N ALA A 41 4.76 -0.44 -0.10
CA ALA A 41 4.06 -1.51 0.60
C ALA A 41 3.24 -1.05 1.81
N PRO A 42 3.73 -0.13 2.67
CA PRO A 42 2.89 0.35 3.76
C PRO A 42 1.62 1.09 3.30
N GLY A 43 1.73 1.87 2.23
CA GLY A 43 0.58 2.55 1.62
C GLY A 43 -0.42 1.57 1.02
N VAL A 44 0.07 0.53 0.32
CA VAL A 44 -0.77 -0.55 -0.22
C VAL A 44 -1.51 -1.29 0.90
N LEU A 45 -0.85 -1.61 2.01
CA LEU A 45 -1.48 -2.26 3.16
C LEU A 45 -2.58 -1.40 3.77
N MET A 46 -2.35 -0.09 3.93
CA MET A 46 -3.38 0.85 4.40
C MET A 46 -4.60 0.88 3.47
N LEU A 47 -4.38 0.85 2.15
CA LEU A 47 -5.46 0.82 1.17
C LEU A 47 -6.23 -0.50 1.20
N ILE A 48 -5.56 -1.64 1.35
CA ILE A 48 -6.22 -2.94 1.52
C ILE A 48 -7.12 -2.92 2.76
N ALA A 49 -6.63 -2.37 3.88
CA ALA A 49 -7.42 -2.22 5.10
C ALA A 49 -8.65 -1.32 4.86
N LEU A 50 -8.46 -0.19 4.18
CA LEU A 50 -9.55 0.72 3.81
C LEU A 50 -10.59 0.04 2.92
N ARG A 51 -10.15 -0.74 1.93
CA ARG A 51 -11.04 -1.50 1.06
C ARG A 51 -11.91 -2.45 1.87
N ALA A 52 -11.28 -3.22 2.77
CA ALA A 52 -11.99 -4.16 3.63
C ALA A 52 -13.03 -3.45 4.52
N ALA A 53 -12.67 -2.29 5.07
CA ALA A 53 -13.58 -1.47 5.88
C ALA A 53 -14.77 -0.95 5.06
N LEU A 54 -14.53 -0.46 3.83
CA LEU A 54 -15.57 0.07 2.96
C LEU A 54 -16.54 -1.01 2.45
N THR A 55 -16.04 -2.23 2.21
CA THR A 55 -16.87 -3.36 1.75
C THR A 55 -17.58 -4.10 2.89
N GLY A 56 -17.42 -3.65 4.14
CA GLY A 56 -18.03 -4.30 5.30
C GLY A 56 -17.48 -5.69 5.61
N LEU A 57 -16.21 -5.95 5.28
CA LEU A 57 -15.55 -7.21 5.66
C LEU A 57 -15.36 -7.28 7.18
N ASP A 58 -15.21 -8.51 7.68
CA ASP A 58 -14.92 -8.74 9.10
C ASP A 58 -13.67 -7.96 9.56
N TRP A 59 -13.70 -7.48 10.80
CA TRP A 59 -12.67 -6.64 11.38
C TRP A 59 -11.27 -7.26 11.32
N ARG A 60 -11.16 -8.60 11.30
CA ARG A 60 -9.88 -9.30 11.18
C ARG A 60 -9.16 -8.96 9.88
N TRP A 61 -9.90 -8.78 8.78
CA TRP A 61 -9.34 -8.40 7.48
C TRP A 61 -8.92 -6.94 7.39
N ILE A 62 -9.42 -6.10 8.30
CA ILE A 62 -8.97 -4.71 8.47
C ILE A 62 -7.73 -4.69 9.36
N ALA A 63 -7.76 -5.40 10.48
CA ALA A 63 -6.68 -5.41 11.47
C ALA A 63 -5.39 -6.05 10.95
N LEU A 64 -5.49 -7.16 10.21
CA LEU A 64 -4.32 -7.85 9.64
C LEU A 64 -3.39 -6.92 8.83
N PRO A 65 -3.86 -6.24 7.76
CA PRO A 65 -2.99 -5.36 6.98
C PRO A 65 -2.48 -4.16 7.79
N LEU A 66 -3.25 -3.65 8.76
CA LEU A 66 -2.79 -2.57 9.65
C LEU A 66 -1.63 -3.03 10.55
N ILE A 67 -1.77 -4.20 11.19
CA ILE A 67 -0.72 -4.79 12.04
C ILE A 67 0.52 -5.07 11.21
N VAL A 68 0.38 -5.59 9.99
CA VAL A 68 1.49 -5.87 9.07
C VAL A 68 2.12 -4.58 8.53
N SER A 69 1.37 -3.48 8.41
CA SER A 69 1.90 -2.20 7.94
C SER A 69 2.97 -1.63 8.87
N PHE A 70 2.85 -1.85 10.18
CA PHE A 70 3.83 -1.37 11.16
C PHE A 70 5.25 -1.96 10.99
N PRO A 71 5.47 -3.29 10.99
CA PRO A 71 6.79 -3.85 10.76
C PRO A 71 7.34 -3.52 9.37
N VAL A 72 6.48 -3.34 8.36
CA VAL A 72 6.92 -2.90 7.02
C VAL A 72 7.44 -1.46 7.07
N HIS A 73 6.77 -0.54 7.77
CA HIS A 73 7.28 0.82 7.99
C HIS A 73 8.62 0.81 8.72
N LEU A 74 8.77 -0.02 9.76
CA LEU A 74 10.03 -0.15 10.49
C LEU A 74 11.15 -0.69 9.60
N ALA A 75 10.86 -1.69 8.77
CA ALA A 75 11.82 -2.27 7.84
C ALA A 75 12.28 -1.26 6.77
N ASP A 76 11.38 -0.43 6.26
CA ASP A 76 11.72 0.66 5.33
C ASP A 76 12.59 1.73 6.01
N LEU A 77 12.23 2.16 7.23
CA LEU A 77 13.02 3.12 8.00
C LEU A 77 14.43 2.59 8.32
N ALA A 78 14.54 1.32 8.72
CA ALA A 78 15.82 0.67 9.02
C ALA A 78 16.74 0.59 7.77
N ARG A 79 16.18 0.33 6.59
CA ARG A 79 16.95 0.35 5.34
C ARG A 79 17.46 1.75 4.99
N ARG A 80 16.60 2.76 5.10
CA ARG A 80 16.97 4.15 4.80
C ARG A 80 18.03 4.71 5.72
N THR A 81 17.98 4.35 6.99
CA THR A 81 18.97 4.78 7.99
C THR A 81 20.31 4.08 7.82
N ARG A 82 20.35 2.84 7.31
CA ARG A 82 21.58 2.09 7.00
C ARG A 82 22.24 2.50 5.67
N ALA A 83 21.48 3.06 4.74
CA ALA A 83 21.97 3.52 3.43
C ALA A 83 22.58 4.93 3.45
N LYS A 84 22.49 5.64 4.58
CA LYS A 84 23.19 6.90 4.84
C LYS A 84 24.47 6.63 5.62
#